data_AF-R8CJU1-F1
#
_entry.id   AF-R8CJU1-F1
#
_cell.length_a   1.000
_cell.length_b   1.000
_cell.length_c   1.000
_cell.angle_alpha   90.00
_cell.angle_beta   90.00
_cell.angle_gamma   90.00
#
_symmetry.space_group_name_H-M   'P 1'
#
loop_
_entity.id
_entity.type
_entity.pdbx_description
1 polymer ?
#
loop_
_entity_poly.entity_id
_entity_poly.type
_entity_poly.pdbx_seq_one_letter_code
_entity_poly.pdbx_strand_id
1 'polypeptide(L)' 'MKNHKKVNGKILQTNKKWSHLKRKQKEHISNWLRREYTQFVNYSPLSKA' A
#
# COMPACT_ATOMS: atom_id res chain seq x y z
N MET A 1 -4.23 -8.24 17.60
CA MET A 1 -5.38 -8.55 16.71
C MET A 1 -5.09 -9.84 15.94
N LYS A 2 -6.03 -10.78 15.84
CA LYS A 2 -5.81 -12.02 15.09
C LYS A 2 -5.85 -11.73 13.57
N ASN A 3 -4.76 -12.06 12.89
CA ASN A 3 -4.57 -11.85 11.45
C ASN A 3 -4.84 -13.12 10.62
N HIS A 4 -5.56 -14.08 11.19
CA HIS A 4 -5.91 -15.32 10.54
C HIS A 4 -7.31 -15.80 10.94
N LYS A 5 -8.01 -16.43 10.00
CA LYS A 5 -9.30 -17.10 10.21
C LYS A 5 -9.17 -18.58 9.82
N LYS A 6 -9.75 -19.48 10.62
CA LYS A 6 -9.90 -20.89 10.23
C LYS A 6 -11.16 -21.02 9.38
N VAL A 7 -11.03 -21.54 8.15
CA VAL A 7 -12.15 -21.81 7.24
C VAL A 7 -11.94 -23.20 6.66
N ASN A 8 -12.90 -24.10 6.85
CA ASN A 8 -12.87 -25.49 6.36
C ASN A 8 -11.55 -26.22 6.71
N GLY A 9 -11.09 -26.10 7.96
CA GLY A 9 -9.85 -26.72 8.44
C GLY A 9 -8.54 -26.02 8.01
N LYS A 10 -8.60 -25.01 7.13
CA LYS A 10 -7.42 -24.25 6.67
C LYS A 10 -7.27 -22.92 7.41
N ILE A 11 -6.02 -22.54 7.72
CA ILE A 11 -5.69 -21.23 8.29
C ILE A 11 -5.48 -20.24 7.15
N LEU A 12 -6.38 -19.26 7.02
CA LEU A 12 -6.30 -18.20 6.05
C LEU A 12 -5.84 -16.91 6.72
N GLN A 13 -4.76 -16.30 6.24
CA GLN A 13 -4.35 -14.98 6.72
C GLN A 13 -5.31 -13.91 6.19
N THR A 14 -5.87 -13.11 7.10
CA THR A 14 -6.87 -12.08 6.80
C THR A 14 -6.25 -10.71 6.53
N ASN A 15 -5.01 -10.48 6.96
CA ASN A 15 -4.32 -9.20 6.78
C ASN A 15 -3.31 -9.20 5.62
N LYS A 16 -3.42 -10.14 4.67
CA LYS A 16 -2.55 -10.25 3.48
C LYS A 16 -2.89 -9.23 2.39
N LYS A 17 -3.09 -7.96 2.76
CA LYS A 17 -3.19 -6.91 1.75
C LYS A 17 -1.86 -6.89 0.98
N TRP A 18 -1.91 -6.88 -0.36
CA TRP A 18 -0.72 -6.77 -1.23
C TRP A 18 0.27 -7.95 -1.18
N SER A 19 -0.09 -9.09 -0.57
CA SER A 19 0.82 -10.25 -0.50
C SER A 19 1.03 -10.94 -1.85
N HIS A 20 0.09 -10.76 -2.78
CA HIS A 20 0.18 -11.28 -4.14
C HIS A 20 1.14 -10.46 -5.03
N LEU A 21 1.56 -9.27 -4.57
CA LEU A 21 2.47 -8.42 -5.34
C LEU A 21 3.92 -8.82 -5.14
N LYS A 22 4.65 -8.92 -6.25
CA LYS A 22 6.09 -9.07 -6.29
C LYS A 22 6.77 -7.78 -5.82
N ARG A 23 8.01 -7.87 -5.33
CA ARG A 23 8.80 -6.72 -4.84
C ARG A 23 8.84 -5.57 -5.86
N LYS A 24 9.12 -5.86 -7.13
CA LYS A 24 9.16 -4.87 -8.22
C LYS A 24 7.84 -4.12 -8.42
N GLN A 25 6.70 -4.78 -8.21
CA GLN A 25 5.38 -4.13 -8.29
C GLN A 25 5.17 -3.16 -7.13
N LYS A 26 5.57 -3.57 -5.91
CA LYS A 26 5.51 -2.70 -4.73
C LYS A 26 6.40 -1.46 -4.88
N GLU A 27 7.61 -1.65 -5.39
CA GLU A 27 8.55 -0.55 -5.67
C GLU A 27 7.97 0.43 -6.70
N HIS A 28 7.39 -0.08 -7.80
CA HIS A 28 6.75 0.77 -8.80
C HIS A 28 5.61 1.61 -8.19
N ILE A 29 4.70 0.97 -7.46
CA ILE A 29 3.57 1.67 -6.81
C ILE A 29 4.09 2.71 -5.81
N SER A 30 5.11 2.37 -5.01
CA SER A 30 5.73 3.29 -4.06
C SER A 30 6.37 4.50 -4.74
N ASN A 31 7.08 4.30 -5.84
CA ASN A 31 7.71 5.37 -6.60
C ASN A 31 6.68 6.30 -7.25
N TRP A 32 5.61 5.73 -7.79
CA TRP A 32 4.51 6.51 -8.35
C TRP A 32 3.83 7.37 -7.28
N LEU A 33 3.43 6.77 -6.16
CA LEU A 33 2.82 7.52 -5.04
C LEU A 33 3.72 8.64 -4.51
N ARG A 34 5.03 8.36 -4.36
CA ARG A 34 6.00 9.38 -3.94
C ARG A 34 6.05 10.54 -4.92
N ARG A 35 6.07 10.27 -6.23
CA ARG A 35 6.09 11.30 -7.27
C ARG A 35 4.83 12.16 -7.22
N GLU A 36 3.65 11.56 -7.21
CA GLU A 36 2.36 12.28 -7.14
C GLU A 36 2.28 13.14 -5.87
N TYR A 37 2.64 12.57 -4.72
CA TYR A 37 2.64 13.30 -3.45
C TYR A 37 3.63 14.48 -3.47
N THR A 38 4.84 14.26 -3.99
CA THR A 38 5.86 15.31 -4.10
C THR A 38 5.39 16.43 -5.04
N GLN A 39 4.74 16.09 -6.15
CA GLN A 39 4.15 17.07 -7.05
C GLN A 39 3.02 17.85 -6.37
N PHE A 40 2.12 17.17 -5.69
CA PHE A 40 1.06 17.82 -4.92
C PHE A 40 1.61 18.81 -3.89
N VAL A 41 2.58 18.40 -3.06
CA VAL A 41 3.16 19.28 -2.03
C VAL A 41 3.87 20.49 -2.65
N ASN A 42 4.62 20.30 -3.73
CA ASN A 42 5.44 21.36 -4.32
C ASN A 42 4.64 22.34 -5.19
N TYR A 43 3.54 21.88 -5.81
CA TYR A 43 2.76 22.65 -6.77
C TYR A 43 1.36 23.02 -6.27
N SER A 44 0.93 22.56 -5.09
CA SER A 44 -0.35 22.98 -4.49
C SER A 44 -0.23 24.40 -3.92
N PRO A 45 -1.12 25.35 -4.31
CA PRO A 45 -1.14 26.70 -3.75
C PRO A 45 -1.51 26.73 -2.25
N LEU A 46 -2.05 25.63 -1.71
CA LEU A 46 -2.50 25.51 -0.33
C LEU A 46 -1.40 25.05 0.65
N SER A 47 -0.20 24.71 0.17
CA SER A 47 0.94 24.30 1.02
C SER A 47 1.89 25.45 1.38
N LYS A 48 1.69 26.65 0.81
CA LYS A 48 2.51 27.85 1.03
C LYS A 48 1.81 28.93 1.88
N ALA A 49 0.79 28.55 2.65
CA ALA A 49 0.14 29.40 3.63
C ALA A 49 0.71 29.16 5.03
#